data_AF-A0AAT9HVW6-F1
#
_entry.id   AF-A0AAT9HVW6-F1
#
_cell.length_a   1.000
_cell.length_b   1.000
_cell.length_c   1.000
_cell.angle_alpha   90.00
_cell.angle_beta   90.00
_cell.angle_gamma   90.00
#
_symmetry.space_group_name_H-M   'P 1'
#
loop_
_entity.id
_entity.type
_entity.pdbx_description
1 polymer ?
#
loop_
_entity_poly.entity_id
_entity_poly.type
_entity_poly.pdbx_seq_one_letter_code
_entity_poly.pdbx_strand_id
1 'polypeptide(L)'
;MGIAPRSEKQNAAWELVKYMTTDTEAVVSFANAIRNVPSTFAALKSPDLKTDPAFETFLDIAQHPESNTPPASVNGSTYQTTLQDFGFQYESGKVKDLEAGLARTARQIDTDIEQAK
;
A
#
# COMPACT_ATOMS: atom_id res chain seq x y z
N MET A 1 -10.52 -3.58 1.08
CA MET A 1 -11.85 -3.65 1.72
C MET A 1 -11.97 -4.98 2.46
N GLY A 2 -12.70 -5.04 3.57
CA GLY A 2 -12.88 -6.27 4.34
C GLY A 2 -14.34 -6.48 4.72
N ILE A 3 -14.71 -7.73 5.01
CA ILE A 3 -16.06 -8.08 5.46
C ILE A 3 -15.98 -8.42 6.95
N ALA A 4 -16.83 -7.78 7.75
CA ALA A 4 -16.88 -8.06 9.17
C ALA A 4 -17.24 -9.56 9.40
N PRO A 5 -16.47 -10.30 10.22
CA PRO A 5 -16.74 -11.72 10.48
C PRO A 5 -18.14 -11.98 11.05
N ARG A 6 -18.73 -10.98 11.72
CA ARG A 6 -20.06 -11.05 12.33
C ARG A 6 -21.18 -10.42 11.47
N SER A 7 -20.92 -10.12 10.19
CA SER A 7 -21.97 -9.61 9.30
C SER A 7 -23.11 -10.63 9.17
N GLU A 8 -24.35 -10.20 9.37
CA GLU A 8 -25.54 -11.04 9.14
C GLU A 8 -25.86 -11.21 7.64
N LYS A 9 -25.15 -10.46 6.77
CA LYS A 9 -25.36 -10.42 5.31
C LYS A 9 -24.08 -10.78 4.55
N GLN A 10 -23.37 -11.82 4.98
CA GLN A 10 -22.07 -12.23 4.42
C GLN A 10 -22.07 -12.32 2.88
N ASN A 11 -23.06 -13.01 2.30
CA ASN A 11 -23.13 -13.19 0.85
C ASN A 11 -23.31 -11.85 0.10
N ALA A 12 -24.21 -10.98 0.59
CA ALA A 12 -24.41 -9.68 -0.03
C ALA A 12 -23.19 -8.76 0.17
N ALA A 13 -22.53 -8.83 1.33
CA ALA A 13 -21.29 -8.11 1.59
C ALA A 13 -20.17 -8.58 0.66
N TRP A 14 -20.09 -9.88 0.36
CA TRP A 14 -19.15 -10.43 -0.61
C TRP A 14 -19.40 -9.92 -2.02
N GLU A 15 -20.64 -9.97 -2.50
CA GLU A 15 -20.98 -9.44 -3.84
C GLU A 15 -20.65 -7.95 -3.96
N LEU A 16 -20.91 -7.16 -2.91
CA LEU A 16 -20.53 -5.74 -2.88
C LEU A 16 -19.02 -5.55 -2.94
N VAL A 17 -18.25 -6.26 -2.11
CA VAL A 17 -16.78 -6.17 -2.11
C VAL A 17 -16.24 -6.55 -3.48
N LYS A 18 -16.71 -7.68 -4.04
CA LYS A 18 -16.32 -8.14 -5.36
C LYS A 18 -16.58 -7.10 -6.43
N TYR A 19 -17.79 -6.54 -6.50
CA TYR A 19 -18.14 -5.49 -7.46
C TYR A 19 -17.19 -4.29 -7.32
N MET A 20 -17.08 -3.74 -6.11
CA MET A 20 -16.29 -2.53 -5.88
C MET A 20 -14.77 -2.71 -6.06
N THR A 21 -14.22 -3.93 -5.99
CA THR A 21 -12.76 -4.15 -6.11
C THR A 21 -12.32 -4.84 -7.40
N THR A 22 -13.24 -5.44 -8.17
CA THR A 22 -12.88 -6.24 -9.35
C THR A 22 -13.58 -5.84 -10.63
N ASP A 23 -14.74 -5.18 -10.54
CA ASP A 23 -15.41 -4.66 -11.72
C ASP A 23 -14.66 -3.42 -12.23
N THR A 24 -14.19 -3.47 -13.49
CA THR A 24 -13.30 -2.43 -14.03
C THR A 24 -14.04 -1.10 -14.17
N GLU A 25 -15.30 -1.11 -14.62
CA GLU A 25 -16.08 0.11 -14.80
C GLU A 25 -16.39 0.75 -13.44
N ALA A 26 -16.75 -0.05 -12.43
CA ALA A 26 -16.98 0.43 -11.08
C ALA A 26 -15.72 1.07 -10.47
N VAL A 27 -14.56 0.42 -10.62
CA VAL A 27 -13.28 0.91 -10.10
C VAL A 27 -12.86 2.21 -10.81
N VAL A 28 -13.00 2.29 -12.13
CA VAL A 28 -12.71 3.51 -12.91
C VAL A 28 -13.65 4.65 -12.53
N SER A 29 -14.95 4.36 -12.43
CA SER A 29 -15.96 5.33 -12.02
C SER A 29 -15.66 5.91 -10.64
N PHE A 30 -15.31 5.05 -9.67
CA PHE A 30 -14.93 5.49 -8.33
C PHE A 30 -13.64 6.32 -8.33
N ALA A 31 -12.58 5.86 -9.02
CA ALA A 31 -11.32 6.58 -9.18
C ALA A 31 -11.53 8.00 -9.73
N ASN A 32 -12.34 8.12 -10.78
CA ASN A 32 -12.72 9.40 -11.37
C ASN A 32 -13.49 10.30 -10.41
N ALA A 33 -14.40 9.73 -9.60
CA ALA A 33 -15.23 10.51 -8.67
C ALA A 33 -14.41 11.14 -7.54
N ILE A 34 -13.43 10.41 -6.99
CA ILE A 34 -12.61 10.86 -5.87
C ILE A 34 -11.23 11.40 -6.28
N ARG A 35 -10.94 11.42 -7.59
CA ARG A 35 -9.64 11.80 -8.17
C ARG A 35 -8.47 11.04 -7.56
N ASN A 36 -8.58 9.71 -7.53
CA ASN A 36 -7.57 8.82 -6.97
C ASN A 36 -7.12 7.77 -8.00
N VAL A 37 -5.93 7.19 -7.80
CA VAL A 37 -5.39 6.13 -8.66
C VAL A 37 -6.18 4.84 -8.45
N PRO A 38 -6.69 4.18 -9.52
CA PRO A 38 -7.43 2.94 -9.39
C PRO A 38 -6.52 1.78 -8.95
N SER A 39 -7.09 0.82 -8.22
CA SER A 39 -6.33 -0.26 -7.58
C SER A 39 -6.14 -1.52 -8.44
N THR A 40 -6.48 -1.48 -9.74
CA THR A 40 -6.35 -2.64 -10.63
C THR A 40 -5.64 -2.25 -11.93
N PHE A 41 -4.81 -3.16 -12.47
CA PHE A 41 -4.11 -2.93 -13.73
C PHE A 41 -5.05 -2.75 -14.93
N ALA A 42 -6.23 -3.38 -14.91
CA ALA A 42 -7.23 -3.20 -15.95
C ALA A 42 -7.80 -1.76 -15.93
N ALA A 43 -8.12 -1.25 -14.74
CA ALA A 43 -8.63 0.12 -14.58
C ALA A 43 -7.56 1.18 -14.88
N LEU A 44 -6.28 0.93 -14.55
CA LEU A 44 -5.16 1.80 -14.92
C LEU A 44 -5.02 2.00 -16.44
N LYS A 45 -5.46 1.01 -17.24
CA LYS A 45 -5.38 1.03 -18.71
C LYS A 45 -6.70 1.42 -19.38
N SER A 46 -7.74 1.75 -18.59
CA SER A 46 -9.05 2.06 -19.13
C SER A 46 -9.03 3.40 -19.87
N PRO A 47 -9.59 3.48 -21.09
CA PRO A 47 -9.75 4.76 -21.80
C PRO A 47 -10.74 5.70 -21.10
N ASP A 48 -11.56 5.21 -20.17
CA ASP A 48 -12.54 5.99 -19.42
C ASP A 48 -11.96 6.64 -18.15
N LEU A 49 -10.70 6.34 -17.81
CA LEU A 49 -10.01 6.99 -16.70
C LEU A 49 -9.74 8.45 -17.06
N LYS A 50 -10.25 9.37 -16.24
CA LYS A 50 -10.05 10.80 -16.43
C LYS A 50 -8.68 11.18 -15.89
N THR A 51 -7.82 11.62 -16.78
CA THR A 51 -6.46 12.04 -16.43
C THR A 51 -6.25 13.53 -16.70
N ASP A 52 -5.33 14.11 -15.94
CA ASP A 52 -4.73 15.41 -16.22
C ASP A 52 -3.20 15.25 -16.20
N PRO A 53 -2.42 16.21 -16.72
CA PRO A 53 -0.98 16.06 -16.81
C PRO A 53 -0.28 15.77 -15.48
N ALA A 54 -0.81 16.24 -14.34
CA ALA A 54 -0.24 15.93 -13.03
C ALA A 54 -0.60 14.50 -12.61
N PHE A 55 -1.80 14.03 -12.97
CA PHE A 55 -2.26 12.67 -12.69
C PHE A 55 -1.50 11.59 -13.47
N GLU A 56 -1.07 11.88 -14.70
CA GLU A 56 -0.27 10.94 -15.52
C GLU A 56 0.98 10.46 -14.79
N THR A 57 1.68 11.35 -14.07
CA THR A 57 2.88 10.97 -13.30
C THR A 57 2.57 9.92 -12.23
N PHE A 58 1.42 10.03 -11.55
CA PHE A 58 1.02 9.04 -10.56
C PHE A 58 0.62 7.70 -11.19
N LEU A 59 0.02 7.73 -12.38
CA LEU A 59 -0.31 6.51 -13.13
C LEU A 59 0.95 5.80 -13.62
N ASP A 60 1.96 6.54 -14.07
CA ASP A 60 3.26 5.99 -14.46
C ASP A 60 3.95 5.33 -13.26
N ILE A 61 3.99 6.00 -12.11
CA ILE A 61 4.55 5.44 -10.87
C ILE A 61 3.78 4.17 -10.47
N ALA A 62 2.44 4.19 -10.50
CA ALA A 62 1.62 3.06 -10.09
C ALA A 62 1.75 1.84 -11.02
N GLN A 63 2.05 2.06 -12.31
CA GLN A 63 2.25 1.00 -13.30
C GLN A 63 3.69 0.49 -13.37
N HIS A 64 4.64 1.17 -12.73
CA HIS A 64 6.04 0.78 -12.75
C HIS A 64 6.23 -0.61 -12.11
N PRO A 65 7.00 -1.53 -12.72
CA PRO A 65 7.14 -2.90 -12.22
C PRO A 65 7.80 -3.02 -10.83
N GLU A 66 8.56 -2.00 -10.42
CA GLU A 66 9.18 -1.93 -9.08
C GLU A 66 8.30 -1.22 -8.05
N SER A 67 7.17 -0.64 -8.46
CA SER A 67 6.19 -0.09 -7.54
C SER A 67 5.31 -1.20 -6.99
N ASN A 68 5.16 -1.25 -5.68
CA ASN A 68 4.34 -2.25 -5.02
C ASN A 68 3.71 -1.71 -3.73
N THR A 69 2.72 -2.43 -3.21
CA THR A 69 2.20 -2.20 -1.87
C THR A 69 3.20 -2.72 -0.83
N PRO A 70 3.29 -2.10 0.35
CA PRO A 70 4.07 -2.66 1.44
C PRO A 70 3.64 -4.10 1.75
N PRO A 71 4.57 -5.04 1.96
CA PRO A 71 4.24 -6.43 2.25
C PRO A 71 3.49 -6.53 3.58
N ALA A 72 2.56 -7.49 3.66
CA ALA A 72 1.89 -7.84 4.91
C ALA A 72 2.89 -8.46 5.89
N SER A 73 2.82 -8.04 7.15
CA SER A 73 3.58 -8.63 8.26
C SER A 73 2.65 -8.99 9.41
N VAL A 74 3.02 -10.02 10.18
CA VAL A 74 2.27 -10.47 11.36
C VAL A 74 2.13 -9.37 12.41
N ASN A 75 3.13 -8.49 12.50
CA ASN A 75 3.14 -7.34 13.41
C ASN A 75 2.74 -6.02 12.73
N GLY A 76 2.02 -6.08 11.60
CA GLY A 76 1.50 -4.91 10.90
C GLY A 76 2.60 -4.03 10.28
N SER A 77 2.53 -2.72 10.51
CA SER A 77 3.44 -1.73 9.92
C SER A 77 4.69 -1.44 10.76
N THR A 78 4.94 -2.22 11.82
CA THR A 78 6.04 -1.97 12.77
C THR A 78 7.40 -1.79 12.08
N TYR A 79 7.70 -2.60 11.05
CA TYR A 79 8.96 -2.48 10.30
C TYR A 79 9.13 -1.11 9.61
N GLN A 80 8.04 -0.50 9.14
CA GLN A 80 8.07 0.82 8.50
C GLN A 80 8.41 1.89 9.53
N THR A 81 7.78 1.83 10.71
CA THR A 81 8.06 2.75 11.82
C THR A 81 9.52 2.62 12.28
N THR A 82 10.02 1.40 12.45
CA THR A 82 11.42 1.15 12.84
C THR A 82 12.41 1.72 11.82
N LEU A 83 12.13 1.56 10.52
CA LEU A 83 12.95 2.15 9.46
C LEU A 83 12.85 3.69 9.43
N GLN A 84 11.66 4.23 9.61
CA GLN A 84 11.41 5.68 9.64
C GLN A 84 12.15 6.35 10.81
N ASP A 85 12.09 5.76 12.00
CA ASP A 85 12.79 6.25 13.18
C ASP A 85 14.31 6.22 12.98
N PHE A 86 14.84 5.17 12.34
CA PHE A 86 16.24 5.14 11.95
C PHE A 86 16.59 6.28 10.98
N GLY A 87 15.74 6.54 9.98
CA GLY A 87 15.89 7.65 9.05
C GLY A 87 16.05 8.99 9.79
N PHE A 88 15.15 9.29 10.74
CA PHE A 88 15.24 10.51 11.55
C PHE A 88 16.52 10.59 12.39
N GLN A 89 17.01 9.48 12.92
CA GLN A 89 18.29 9.45 13.67
C GLN A 89 19.50 9.71 12.76
N TYR A 90 19.47 9.20 11.53
CA TYR A 90 20.53 9.44 10.56
C TYR A 90 20.52 10.89 10.06
N GLU A 91 19.37 11.40 9.63
CA GLU A 91 19.20 12.77 9.14
C GLU A 91 19.58 13.83 10.18
N SER A 92 19.29 13.56 11.46
CA SER A 92 19.69 14.45 12.57
C SER A 92 21.16 14.32 12.99
N GLY A 93 21.94 13.44 12.36
CA GLY A 93 23.36 13.23 12.66
C GLY A 93 23.65 12.44 13.93
N LYS A 94 22.63 11.85 14.57
CA LYS A 94 22.80 10.98 15.75
C LYS A 94 23.47 9.65 15.36
N VAL A 95 23.14 9.13 14.19
CA VAL A 95 23.83 7.99 13.58
C VAL A 95 24.79 8.52 12.52
N LYS A 96 26.09 8.21 12.66
CA LYS A 96 27.13 8.61 11.71
C LYS A 96 27.48 7.51 10.71
N ASP A 97 27.27 6.26 11.11
CA ASP A 97 27.54 5.08 10.31
C ASP A 97 26.21 4.52 9.76
N LEU A 98 25.94 4.86 8.50
CA LEU A 98 24.71 4.49 7.81
C LEU A 98 24.60 2.97 7.64
N GLU A 99 25.68 2.32 7.21
CA GLU A 99 25.68 0.90 6.90
C GLU A 99 25.47 0.07 8.17
N ALA A 100 26.24 0.34 9.23
CA ALA A 100 26.05 -0.36 10.50
C ALA A 100 24.69 -0.03 11.14
N GLY A 101 24.19 1.18 10.91
CA GLY A 101 22.84 1.61 11.30
C GLY A 101 21.76 0.76 10.64
N LEU A 102 21.76 0.68 9.31
CA LEU A 102 20.82 -0.13 8.53
C LEU A 102 20.89 -1.61 8.92
N ALA A 103 22.09 -2.16 9.12
CA ALA A 103 22.24 -3.56 9.53
C ALA A 103 21.65 -3.84 10.92
N ARG A 104 21.74 -2.88 11.86
CA ARG A 104 21.08 -2.99 13.17
C ARG A 104 19.55 -2.89 13.05
N THR A 105 19.06 -1.94 12.27
CA THR A 105 17.62 -1.76 12.00
C THR A 105 17.01 -3.02 11.39
N ALA A 106 17.69 -3.64 10.41
CA ALA A 106 17.25 -4.90 9.81
C ALA A 106 17.12 -6.03 10.86
N ARG A 107 18.13 -6.22 11.72
CA ARG A 107 18.09 -7.23 12.79
C ARG A 107 16.96 -6.97 13.81
N GLN A 108 16.67 -5.71 14.09
CA GLN A 108 15.56 -5.34 14.99
C GLN A 108 14.22 -5.73 14.37
N ILE A 109 14.02 -5.40 13.09
CA ILE A 109 12.80 -5.78 12.35
C ILE A 109 12.61 -7.30 12.36
N ASP A 110 13.66 -8.08 12.08
CA ASP A 110 13.60 -9.54 12.12
C ASP A 110 13.20 -10.04 13.52
N THR A 111 13.80 -9.47 14.56
CA THR A 111 13.49 -9.81 15.96
C THR A 111 12.02 -9.51 16.30
N ASP A 112 11.51 -8.35 15.91
CA ASP A 112 10.13 -7.92 16.18
C ASP A 112 9.11 -8.77 15.43
N ILE A 113 9.47 -9.25 14.23
CA ILE A 113 8.63 -10.17 13.45
C ILE A 113 8.59 -11.55 14.13
N GLU A 114 9.73 -12.10 14.53
CA GLU A 114 9.77 -13.41 15.21
C GLU A 114 9.03 -13.39 16.56
N GLN A 115 9.08 -12.28 17.30
CA GLN A 115 8.35 -12.14 18.57
C GLN A 115 6.83 -12.13 18.43
N ALA A 116 6.31 -11.76 17.26
CA ALA A 116 4.88 -11.65 16.99
C ALA A 116 4.27 -12.90 16.36
N LYS A 117 5.07 -13.92 16.04
CA LYS A 117 4.60 -15.23 15.59
C LYS A 117 4.12 -16.07 16.77
#